data_AF-A0A956CSX1-F1
#
_entry.id   AF-A0A956CSX1-F1
#
_cell.length_a   1.000
_cell.length_b   1.000
_cell.length_c   1.000
_cell.angle_alpha   90.00
_cell.angle_beta   90.00
_cell.angle_gamma   90.00
#
_symmetry.space_group_name_H-M   'P 1'
#
loop_
_entity.id
_entity.type
_entity.pdbx_description
1 polymer ?
#
loop_
_entity_poly.entity_id
_entity_poly.type
_entity_poly.pdbx_seq_one_letter_code
_entity_poly.pdbx_strand_id
1 'polypeptide(L)'
;MSSIVNPHVFREYDIRGEAERDLPDEMVRDLGRALGTFWTRRGGRRVSVGRDCRLSSPRLFAALTEGLLETGVRVIDLGVVPTPLMYFSVFAWDLDGGVQITGSHNPPEDNGFKMMAGRATMSGEDIQALGAFVRRRDFTRAPGGTIVEADVLPEYVGFVEGNVRLARGDLRVAIDAGNGAA
;
A
#
# COMPACT_ATOMS: atom_id res chain seq x y z
N MET A 1 -1.13 10.62 25.63
CA MET A 1 -2.07 11.65 25.15
C MET A 1 -2.72 11.07 23.91
N SER A 2 -4.04 10.90 23.90
CA SER A 2 -4.75 10.34 22.74
C SER A 2 -4.66 11.35 21.61
N SER A 3 -3.78 11.12 20.63
CA SER A 3 -3.82 11.88 19.39
C SER A 3 -5.15 11.53 18.71
N ILE A 4 -6.03 12.53 18.56
CA ILE A 4 -7.28 12.36 17.83
C ILE A 4 -6.86 12.19 16.37
N VAL A 5 -6.89 10.95 15.89
CA VAL A 5 -6.67 10.64 14.48
C VAL A 5 -7.71 11.43 13.67
N ASN A 6 -7.25 12.27 12.74
CA ASN A 6 -8.13 13.03 11.86
C ASN A 6 -9.02 12.03 11.08
N PRO A 7 -10.34 11.94 11.37
CA PRO A 7 -11.18 10.93 10.75
C PRO A 7 -11.34 11.15 9.25
N HIS A 8 -11.10 12.37 8.76
CA HIS A 8 -11.24 12.72 7.35
C HIS A 8 -10.17 12.12 6.44
N VAL A 9 -9.11 11.53 7.02
CA VAL A 9 -8.12 10.79 6.22
C VAL A 9 -8.67 9.48 5.71
N PHE A 10 -9.68 8.87 6.36
CA PHE A 10 -10.35 7.64 5.94
C PHE A 10 -11.47 7.97 4.96
N ARG A 11 -11.13 8.01 3.67
CA ARG A 11 -12.07 8.34 2.59
C ARG A 11 -12.78 7.08 2.09
N GLU A 12 -13.58 7.23 1.04
CA GLU A 12 -14.35 6.13 0.45
C GLU A 12 -13.47 5.09 -0.25
N TYR A 13 -12.37 5.50 -0.89
CA TYR A 13 -11.58 4.62 -1.76
C TYR A 13 -10.13 4.44 -1.34
N ASP A 14 -9.64 5.31 -0.46
CA ASP A 14 -8.27 5.30 0.03
C ASP A 14 -8.15 6.02 1.38
N ILE A 15 -6.95 5.98 1.95
CA ILE A 15 -6.57 6.86 3.06
C ILE A 15 -5.68 7.97 2.49
N ARG A 16 -5.99 9.24 2.77
CA ARG A 16 -5.34 10.39 2.11
C ARG A 16 -5.31 11.62 3.00
N GLY A 17 -4.15 12.27 3.09
CA GLY A 17 -3.96 13.53 3.78
C GLY A 17 -2.57 14.12 3.54
N GLU A 18 -2.33 15.30 4.11
CA GLU A 18 -1.01 15.92 4.09
C GLU A 18 -0.06 15.08 4.96
N ALA A 19 1.10 14.70 4.43
CA ALA A 19 1.94 13.67 5.03
C ALA A 19 2.42 14.03 6.45
N GLU A 20 2.82 15.28 6.68
CA GLU A 20 3.37 15.70 7.97
C GLU A 20 2.29 16.03 9.00
N ARG A 21 1.15 16.60 8.56
CA ARG A 21 0.06 16.98 9.46
C ARG A 21 -0.88 15.82 9.76
N ASP A 22 -1.35 15.13 8.72
CA ASP A 22 -2.46 14.18 8.82
C ASP A 22 -1.98 12.72 8.95
N LEU A 23 -0.74 12.42 8.54
CA LEU A 23 -0.16 11.06 8.53
C LEU A 23 1.13 10.95 9.38
N PRO A 24 1.09 11.33 10.68
CA PRO A 24 2.24 11.18 11.56
C PRO A 24 2.58 9.70 11.79
N ASP A 25 3.84 9.40 12.12
CA ASP A 25 4.36 8.03 12.24
C ASP A 25 3.54 7.14 13.19
N GLU A 26 3.05 7.70 14.31
CA GLU A 26 2.20 6.95 15.25
C GLU A 26 0.89 6.48 14.59
N MET A 27 0.23 7.37 13.85
CA MET A 27 -1.02 7.06 13.16
C MET A 27 -0.78 6.01 12.06
N VAL A 28 0.31 6.15 11.31
CA VAL A 28 0.65 5.23 10.21
C VAL A 28 1.07 3.86 10.74
N ARG A 29 1.77 3.80 11.88
CA ARG A 29 2.05 2.55 12.59
C ARG A 29 0.77 1.88 13.08
N ASP A 30 -0.15 2.65 13.66
CA ASP A 30 -1.46 2.12 14.07
C ASP A 30 -2.32 1.67 12.88
N LEU A 31 -2.20 2.33 11.72
CA LEU A 31 -2.79 1.86 10.46
C LEU A 31 -2.17 0.53 10.02
N GLY A 32 -0.84 0.38 10.11
CA GLY A 32 -0.15 -0.88 9.87
C GLY A 32 -0.67 -2.00 10.78
N ARG A 33 -0.82 -1.72 12.08
CA ARG A 33 -1.43 -2.67 13.03
C ARG A 33 -2.88 -3.01 12.67
N ALA A 34 -3.66 -2.02 12.25
CA ALA A 34 -5.07 -2.21 11.86
C ALA A 34 -5.20 -3.10 10.61
N LEU A 35 -4.39 -2.85 9.57
CA LEU A 35 -4.34 -3.66 8.36
C LEU A 35 -3.86 -5.09 8.66
N GLY A 36 -2.79 -5.21 9.44
CA GLY A 36 -2.28 -6.50 9.86
C GLY A 36 -3.31 -7.31 10.67
N THR A 37 -4.05 -6.64 11.55
CA THR A 37 -5.19 -7.21 12.27
C THR A 37 -6.30 -7.66 11.32
N PHE A 38 -6.63 -6.83 10.33
CA PHE A 38 -7.67 -7.13 9.35
C PHE A 38 -7.36 -8.41 8.55
N TRP A 39 -6.13 -8.56 8.05
CA TRP A 39 -5.72 -9.74 7.27
C TRP A 39 -5.54 -10.98 8.16
N THR A 40 -4.85 -10.85 9.29
CA THR A 40 -4.56 -12.00 10.16
C THR A 40 -5.81 -12.63 10.77
N ARG A 41 -6.84 -11.83 11.10
CA ARG A 41 -8.15 -12.33 11.55
C ARG A 41 -8.92 -13.08 10.45
N ARG A 42 -8.52 -12.91 9.18
CA ARG A 42 -9.06 -13.63 8.02
C ARG A 42 -8.14 -14.75 7.53
N GLY A 43 -7.10 -15.08 8.29
CA GLY A 43 -6.15 -16.13 7.97
C GLY A 43 -4.98 -15.71 7.05
N GLY A 44 -4.98 -14.47 6.55
CA GLY A 44 -3.96 -13.95 5.65
C GLY A 44 -2.74 -13.37 6.38
N ARG A 45 -1.54 -13.54 5.81
CA ARG A 45 -0.28 -13.05 6.39
C ARG A 45 0.75 -12.56 5.38
N ARG A 46 0.63 -12.85 4.08
CA ARG A 46 1.61 -12.47 3.06
C ARG A 46 1.07 -11.28 2.28
N VAL A 47 1.74 -10.13 2.38
CA VAL A 47 1.27 -8.90 1.72
C VAL A 47 2.42 -8.18 1.04
N SER A 48 2.14 -7.53 -0.08
CA SER A 48 3.12 -6.65 -0.73
C SER A 48 2.93 -5.21 -0.29
N VAL A 49 4.03 -4.46 -0.21
CA VAL A 49 3.99 -3.02 0.03
C VAL A 49 4.84 -2.35 -1.04
N GLY A 50 4.21 -1.51 -1.85
CA GLY A 50 4.87 -0.63 -2.82
C GLY A 50 4.75 0.83 -2.40
N ARG A 51 5.62 1.68 -2.93
CA ARG A 51 5.59 3.13 -2.68
C ARG A 51 5.86 3.94 -3.94
N ASP A 52 5.33 5.16 -4.02
CA ASP A 52 5.73 6.11 -5.06
C ASP A 52 7.00 6.89 -4.66
N CYS A 53 7.45 7.80 -5.52
CA CYS A 53 8.68 8.57 -5.36
C CYS A 53 8.54 9.83 -4.48
N ARG A 54 7.45 10.00 -3.71
CA ARG A 54 7.28 11.17 -2.83
C ARG A 54 8.29 11.14 -1.69
N LEU A 55 8.72 12.33 -1.25
CA LEU A 55 9.71 12.49 -0.18
C LEU A 55 9.24 11.90 1.16
N SER A 56 7.94 11.89 1.42
CA SER A 56 7.35 11.29 2.62
C SER A 56 7.21 9.76 2.55
N SER A 57 7.25 9.17 1.35
CA SER A 57 6.99 7.74 1.15
C SER A 57 7.95 6.81 1.92
N PRO A 58 9.26 7.07 2.03
CA PRO A 58 10.17 6.28 2.87
C PRO A 58 9.81 6.28 4.36
N ARG A 59 9.45 7.44 4.93
CA ARG A 59 9.03 7.57 6.34
C ARG A 59 7.75 6.78 6.59
N LEU A 60 6.74 6.99 5.74
CA LEU A 60 5.45 6.33 5.85
C LEU A 60 5.59 4.81 5.69
N PHE A 61 6.48 4.36 4.81
CA PHE A 61 6.80 2.95 4.66
C PHE A 61 7.38 2.34 5.94
N ALA A 62 8.36 3.00 6.55
CA ALA A 62 8.97 2.52 7.79
C ALA A 62 7.92 2.39 8.92
N ALA A 63 7.10 3.42 9.12
CA ALA A 63 6.05 3.39 10.15
C ALA A 63 4.97 2.32 9.87
N LEU A 64 4.50 2.22 8.62
CA LEU A 64 3.48 1.26 8.22
C LEU A 64 3.98 -0.18 8.42
N THR A 65 5.18 -0.47 7.94
CA THR A 65 5.77 -1.81 8.04
C THR A 65 6.06 -2.21 9.47
N GLU A 66 6.55 -1.30 10.33
CA GLU A 66 6.70 -1.57 11.77
C GLU A 66 5.38 -2.07 12.37
N GLY A 67 4.27 -1.38 12.09
CA GLY A 67 2.94 -1.78 12.55
C GLY A 67 2.47 -3.12 12.00
N LEU A 68 2.74 -3.41 10.73
CA LEU A 68 2.41 -4.69 10.10
C LEU A 68 3.16 -5.86 10.75
N LEU A 69 4.47 -5.71 10.95
CA LEU A 69 5.34 -6.75 11.51
C LEU A 69 4.92 -7.15 12.93
N GLU A 70 4.42 -6.21 13.74
CA GLU A 70 3.89 -6.49 15.09
C GLU A 70 2.68 -7.43 15.10
N THR A 71 1.99 -7.58 13.96
CA THR A 71 0.82 -8.46 13.82
C THR A 71 1.16 -9.84 13.26
N GLY A 72 2.45 -10.13 13.00
CA GLY A 72 2.88 -11.39 12.39
C GLY A 72 2.72 -11.44 10.87
N VAL A 73 2.48 -10.28 10.23
CA VAL A 73 2.44 -10.16 8.76
C VAL A 73 3.84 -10.24 8.17
N ARG A 74 3.95 -10.94 7.05
CA ARG A 74 5.14 -11.07 6.21
C ARG A 74 5.01 -10.10 5.04
N VAL A 75 5.78 -9.02 5.10
CA VAL A 75 5.82 -7.96 4.11
C VAL A 75 6.79 -8.33 2.99
N ILE A 76 6.34 -8.16 1.75
CA ILE A 76 7.17 -8.16 0.55
C ILE A 76 7.32 -6.70 0.12
N ASP A 77 8.49 -6.11 0.33
CA ASP A 77 8.81 -4.75 -0.13
C ASP A 77 9.08 -4.76 -1.63
N LEU A 78 8.24 -4.06 -2.39
CA LEU A 78 8.40 -3.88 -3.83
C LEU A 78 9.29 -2.68 -4.18
N GLY A 79 9.67 -1.88 -3.19
CA GLY A 79 10.38 -0.63 -3.42
C GLY A 79 9.50 0.45 -4.07
N VAL A 80 10.12 1.30 -4.89
CA VAL A 80 9.43 2.38 -5.60
C VAL A 80 8.83 1.83 -6.89
N VAL A 81 7.50 1.75 -6.96
CA VAL A 81 6.78 1.14 -8.09
C VAL A 81 5.47 1.89 -8.41
N PRO A 82 5.00 1.84 -9.66
CA PRO A 82 3.64 2.27 -10.01
C PRO A 82 2.59 1.51 -9.20
N THR A 83 1.46 2.17 -8.87
CA THR A 83 0.31 1.50 -8.20
C THR A 83 -0.13 0.20 -8.90
N PRO A 84 -0.24 0.15 -10.25
CA PRO A 84 -0.64 -1.09 -10.92
C PRO A 84 0.31 -2.26 -10.70
N LEU A 85 1.61 -2.00 -10.46
CA LEU A 85 2.60 -3.03 -10.21
C LEU A 85 2.40 -3.67 -8.83
N MET A 86 2.07 -2.86 -7.82
CA MET A 86 1.66 -3.37 -6.51
C MET A 86 0.41 -4.24 -6.63
N TYR A 87 -0.63 -3.78 -7.34
CA TYR A 87 -1.82 -4.60 -7.58
C TYR A 87 -1.46 -5.91 -8.29
N PHE A 88 -0.68 -5.84 -9.37
CA PHE A 88 -0.25 -7.03 -10.12
C PHE A 88 0.44 -8.05 -9.22
N SER A 89 1.33 -7.63 -8.31
CA SER A 89 2.02 -8.54 -7.38
C SER A 89 1.05 -9.39 -6.53
N VAL A 90 -0.09 -8.82 -6.13
CA VAL A 90 -1.10 -9.53 -5.35
C VAL A 90 -1.73 -10.66 -6.14
N PHE A 91 -2.01 -10.42 -7.43
CA PHE A 91 -2.54 -11.45 -8.33
C PHE A 91 -1.48 -12.48 -8.74
N ALA A 92 -0.27 -12.02 -9.07
CA ALA A 92 0.81 -12.85 -9.60
C ALA A 92 1.35 -13.83 -8.56
N TRP A 93 1.45 -13.41 -7.29
CA TRP A 93 2.02 -14.22 -6.21
C TRP A 93 0.99 -14.77 -5.22
N ASP A 94 -0.30 -14.62 -5.54
CA ASP A 94 -1.44 -15.06 -4.73
C ASP A 94 -1.33 -14.59 -3.27
N LEU A 95 -1.23 -13.27 -3.10
CA LEU A 95 -1.04 -12.63 -1.79
C LEU A 95 -2.37 -12.35 -1.09
N ASP A 96 -2.30 -12.21 0.23
CA ASP A 96 -3.43 -11.96 1.11
C ASP A 96 -3.86 -10.47 1.13
N GLY A 97 -3.11 -9.61 0.47
CA GLY A 97 -3.37 -8.18 0.37
C GLY A 97 -2.15 -7.42 -0.13
N GLY A 98 -2.32 -6.11 -0.23
CA GLY A 98 -1.25 -5.22 -0.65
C GLY A 98 -1.53 -3.77 -0.25
N VAL A 99 -0.48 -2.98 -0.13
CA VAL A 99 -0.58 -1.54 0.14
C VAL A 99 0.32 -0.78 -0.82
N GLN A 100 -0.24 0.24 -1.47
CA GLN A 100 0.53 1.22 -2.20
C GLN A 100 0.52 2.52 -1.40
N ILE A 101 1.71 2.95 -0.99
CA ILE A 101 1.94 4.26 -0.43
C ILE A 101 2.08 5.24 -1.59
N THR A 102 1.12 6.13 -1.76
CA THR A 102 1.14 7.08 -2.86
C THR A 102 0.19 8.22 -2.61
N GLY A 103 0.58 9.46 -2.93
CA GLY A 103 -0.30 10.63 -3.03
C GLY A 103 -1.11 10.69 -4.33
N SER A 104 -0.95 9.71 -5.23
CA SER A 104 -1.49 9.72 -6.58
C SER A 104 -1.08 10.99 -7.34
N HIS A 105 -2.03 11.79 -7.81
CA HIS A 105 -1.81 13.02 -8.56
C HIS A 105 -1.85 14.29 -7.69
N ASN A 106 -1.97 14.14 -6.37
CA ASN A 106 -2.11 15.26 -5.45
C ASN A 106 -0.81 16.09 -5.34
N PRO A 107 -0.86 17.31 -4.78
CA PRO A 107 0.33 18.10 -4.46
C PRO A 107 1.41 17.30 -3.70
N PRO A 108 2.70 17.66 -3.82
CA PRO A 108 3.82 16.88 -3.27
C PRO A 108 3.73 16.55 -1.77
N GLU A 109 3.13 17.44 -0.98
CA GLU A 109 2.91 17.33 0.45
C GLU A 109 1.88 16.25 0.83
N ASP A 110 0.97 15.89 -0.08
CA ASP A 110 -0.02 14.85 0.15
C ASP A 110 0.58 13.45 -0.03
N ASN A 111 0.12 12.52 0.78
CA ASN A 111 0.38 11.09 0.58
C ASN A 111 -0.82 10.26 1.03
N GLY A 112 -0.70 8.94 1.06
CA GLY A 112 -1.78 8.07 1.46
C GLY A 112 -1.56 6.63 1.08
N PHE A 113 -2.64 5.84 1.21
CA PHE A 113 -2.58 4.39 1.13
C PHE A 113 -3.75 3.89 0.29
N LYS A 114 -3.45 3.14 -0.77
CA LYS A 114 -4.43 2.30 -1.49
C LYS A 114 -4.21 0.87 -1.03
N MET A 115 -5.27 0.17 -0.63
CA MET A 115 -5.13 -1.15 0.01
C MET A 115 -5.98 -2.22 -0.67
N MET A 116 -5.50 -3.45 -0.59
CA MET A 116 -6.19 -4.66 -1.03
C MET A 116 -6.33 -5.68 0.10
N ALA A 117 -7.44 -6.42 0.07
CA ALA A 117 -7.70 -7.60 0.89
C ALA A 117 -7.89 -8.81 -0.04
N GLY A 118 -6.90 -9.70 -0.07
CA GLY A 118 -6.74 -10.64 -1.17
C GLY A 118 -6.75 -9.89 -2.50
N ARG A 119 -7.56 -10.35 -3.45
CA ARG A 119 -7.72 -9.73 -4.78
C ARG A 119 -8.76 -8.60 -4.84
N ALA A 120 -9.38 -8.24 -3.72
CA ALA A 120 -10.37 -7.17 -3.65
C ALA A 120 -9.73 -5.85 -3.19
N THR A 121 -10.11 -4.73 -3.81
CA THR A 121 -9.76 -3.39 -3.33
C THR A 121 -10.60 -3.07 -2.08
N MET A 122 -9.93 -2.58 -1.02
CA MET A 122 -10.64 -2.10 0.17
C MET A 122 -11.28 -0.74 -0.14
N SER A 123 -12.57 -0.60 0.21
CA SER A 123 -13.33 0.64 0.03
C SER A 123 -14.47 0.71 1.05
N GLY A 124 -15.08 1.89 1.19
CA GLY A 124 -16.25 2.14 2.03
C GLY A 124 -16.10 1.55 3.44
N GLU A 125 -16.95 0.56 3.75
CA GLU A 125 -17.01 -0.10 5.05
C GLU A 125 -15.68 -0.71 5.50
N ASP A 126 -14.85 -1.22 4.59
CA ASP A 126 -13.54 -1.77 4.93
C ASP A 126 -12.61 -0.69 5.49
N ILE A 127 -12.58 0.49 4.85
CA ILE A 127 -11.74 1.61 5.28
C ILE A 127 -12.26 2.18 6.61
N GLN A 128 -13.58 2.26 6.78
CA GLN A 128 -14.17 2.70 8.05
C GLN A 128 -13.90 1.70 9.19
N ALA A 129 -13.86 0.40 8.89
CA ALA A 129 -13.49 -0.63 9.86
C ALA A 129 -12.03 -0.48 10.32
N LEU A 130 -11.11 -0.14 9.41
CA LEU A 130 -9.72 0.18 9.78
C LEU A 130 -9.65 1.40 10.70
N GLY A 131 -10.36 2.48 10.37
CA GLY A 131 -10.46 3.65 11.24
C GLY A 131 -11.05 3.32 12.62
N ALA A 132 -11.92 2.32 12.71
CA ALA A 132 -12.44 1.83 13.98
C ALA A 132 -11.43 1.01 14.78
N PHE A 133 -10.61 0.16 14.14
CA PHE A 133 -9.49 -0.54 14.82
C PHE A 133 -8.48 0.45 15.39
N VAL A 134 -8.10 1.47 14.61
CA VAL A 134 -7.17 2.52 15.04
C VAL A 134 -7.73 3.25 16.27
N ARG A 135 -8.97 3.73 16.23
CA ARG A 135 -9.60 4.45 17.35
C ARG A 135 -9.74 3.61 18.61
N ARG A 136 -10.09 2.32 18.47
CA ARG A 136 -10.26 1.40 19.61
C ARG A 136 -8.94 0.81 20.10
N ARG A 137 -7.83 1.00 19.36
CA ARG A 137 -6.57 0.29 19.54
C ARG A 137 -6.75 -1.24 19.61
N ASP A 138 -7.72 -1.75 18.84
CA ASP A 138 -8.03 -3.18 18.77
C ASP A 138 -7.09 -3.84 17.75
N PHE A 139 -5.90 -4.21 18.21
CA PHE A 139 -4.84 -4.74 17.38
C PHE A 139 -4.48 -6.17 17.77
N THR A 140 -4.40 -7.06 16.78
CA THR A 140 -3.73 -8.34 16.91
C THR A 140 -2.25 -8.10 17.15
N ARG A 141 -1.66 -8.81 18.12
CA ARG A 141 -0.21 -8.96 18.25
C ARG A 141 0.15 -10.41 18.00
N ALA A 142 1.11 -10.66 17.12
CA ALA A 142 1.62 -12.00 16.88
C ALA A 142 3.10 -11.95 16.49
N PRO A 143 3.91 -12.94 16.91
CA PRO A 143 5.30 -13.04 16.49
C PRO A 143 5.40 -13.46 15.01
N GLY A 144 6.62 -13.37 14.47
CA GLY A 144 6.93 -13.92 13.14
C GLY A 144 6.65 -12.99 11.97
N GLY A 145 6.47 -11.69 12.23
CA GLY A 145 6.50 -10.68 11.18
C GLY A 145 7.89 -10.59 10.55
N THR A 146 7.95 -10.53 9.23
CA THR A 146 9.21 -10.45 8.47
C THR A 146 9.04 -9.48 7.31
N ILE A 147 10.14 -8.89 6.85
CA ILE A 147 10.19 -8.10 5.63
C ILE A 147 11.25 -8.71 4.69
N VAL A 148 10.90 -8.86 3.42
CA VAL A 148 11.82 -9.28 2.36
C VAL A 148 11.61 -8.38 1.15
N GLU A 149 12.68 -8.03 0.45
CA GLU A 149 12.60 -7.29 -0.81
C GLU A 149 12.37 -8.27 -1.98
N ALA A 150 11.53 -7.87 -2.94
CA ALA A 150 11.33 -8.62 -4.18
C ALA A 150 10.95 -7.68 -5.33
N ASP A 151 11.37 -8.04 -6.54
CA ASP A 151 11.03 -7.33 -7.77
C ASP A 151 10.01 -8.14 -8.58
N VAL A 152 8.88 -7.51 -8.90
CA VAL A 152 7.80 -8.10 -9.72
C VAL A 152 7.77 -7.55 -11.15
N LEU A 153 8.63 -6.57 -11.45
CA LEU A 153 8.68 -5.92 -12.75
C LEU A 153 8.94 -6.91 -13.89
N PRO A 154 9.85 -7.91 -13.76
CA PRO A 154 10.08 -8.89 -14.82
C PRO A 154 8.81 -9.68 -15.17
N GLU A 155 8.05 -10.17 -14.17
CA GLU A 155 6.79 -10.87 -14.39
C GLU A 155 5.72 -9.97 -15.01
N TYR A 156 5.66 -8.69 -14.62
CA TYR A 156 4.73 -7.73 -15.20
C TYR A 156 5.04 -7.43 -16.67
N VAL A 157 6.31 -7.19 -17.00
CA VAL A 157 6.74 -6.98 -18.39
C VAL A 157 6.43 -8.21 -19.23
N GLY A 158 6.76 -9.41 -18.75
CA GLY A 158 6.44 -10.66 -19.43
C GLY A 158 4.93 -10.86 -19.62
N PHE A 159 4.10 -10.47 -18.64
CA PHE A 159 2.65 -10.49 -18.77
C PHE A 159 2.15 -9.54 -19.87
N VAL A 160 2.62 -8.29 -19.89
CA VAL A 160 2.22 -7.32 -20.92
C VAL A 160 2.68 -7.75 -22.30
N GLU A 161 3.95 -8.13 -22.46
CA GLU A 161 4.49 -8.64 -23.72
C GLU A 161 3.78 -9.91 -24.19
N GLY A 162 3.33 -10.77 -23.27
CA GLY A 162 2.57 -11.97 -23.59
C GLY A 162 1.17 -11.68 -24.15
N ASN A 163 0.53 -10.60 -23.69
CA ASN A 163 -0.88 -10.29 -23.96
C ASN A 163 -1.10 -9.15 -24.96
N VAL A 164 -0.09 -8.33 -25.23
CA VAL A 164 -0.17 -7.22 -26.20
C VAL A 164 0.55 -7.60 -27.49
N ARG A 165 -0.12 -7.40 -28.63
CA ARG A 165 0.47 -7.56 -29.97
C ARG A 165 0.32 -6.24 -30.71
N LEU A 166 1.44 -5.64 -31.07
CA LEU A 166 1.44 -4.43 -31.90
C LEU A 166 1.23 -4.81 -33.35
N ALA A 167 0.28 -4.16 -34.03
CA ALA A 167 0.01 -4.39 -35.45
C ALA A 167 1.17 -3.93 -36.36
N ARG A 168 2.03 -3.03 -35.86
CA ARG A 168 3.25 -2.55 -36.50
C ARG A 168 4.30 -2.18 -35.45
N GLY A 169 5.57 -2.39 -35.76
CA GLY A 169 6.69 -2.18 -34.83
C GLY A 169 7.32 -0.78 -34.89
N ASP A 170 6.96 0.05 -35.86
CA ASP A 170 7.58 1.36 -36.15
C ASP A 170 6.80 2.54 -35.56
N LEU A 171 6.30 2.39 -34.34
CA LEU A 171 5.59 3.46 -33.64
C LEU A 171 6.59 4.49 -33.09
N ARG A 172 6.30 5.77 -33.34
CA ARG A 172 6.96 6.88 -32.64
C ARG A 172 6.06 7.30 -31.49
N VAL A 173 6.56 7.20 -30.26
CA VAL A 173 5.82 7.48 -29.03
C VAL A 173 6.61 8.48 -28.20
N ALA A 174 5.94 9.54 -27.73
CA ALA A 174 6.47 10.44 -26.70
C ALA A 174 5.91 9.98 -25.34
N ILE A 175 6.78 9.90 -24.33
CA ILE A 175 6.42 9.47 -22.97
C ILE A 175 6.87 10.57 -22.02
N ASP A 176 5.94 11.10 -21.23
CA ASP A 176 6.19 12.02 -20.13
C ASP A 176 5.70 11.38 -18.84
N ALA A 177 6.63 11.04 -17.94
CA ALA A 177 6.33 10.43 -16.65
C ALA A 177 5.96 11.47 -15.58
N GLY A 178 6.04 12.78 -15.87
CA GLY A 178 5.72 13.85 -14.93
C GLY A 178 6.53 13.79 -13.63
N ASN A 179 7.76 13.29 -13.69
CA ASN A 179 8.63 12.98 -12.54
C ASN A 179 8.02 12.01 -11.50
N GLY A 180 6.94 11.30 -11.87
CA GLY A 180 6.28 10.29 -11.05
C GLY A 180 6.93 8.92 -11.17
N ALA A 181 6.32 7.93 -10.53
CA ALA A 181 6.81 6.54 -10.51
C ALA A 181 6.38 5.70 -11.73
N ALA A 182 5.91 6.33 -12.81
CA ALA A 182 5.39 5.66 -14.01
C ALA A 182 6.51 5.14 -14.93
#